data_AF-L1JR24-F1
#
_entry.id   AF-L1JR24-F1
#
_cell.length_a   1.000
_cell.length_b   1.000
_cell.length_c   1.000
_cell.angle_alpha   90.00
_cell.angle_beta   90.00
_cell.angle_gamma   90.00
#
_symmetry.space_group_name_H-M   'P 1'
#
loop_
_entity.id
_entity.type
_entity.pdbx_description
1 polymer ?
#
loop_
_entity_poly.entity_id
_entity_poly.type
_entity_poly.pdbx_seq_one_letter_code
_entity_poly.pdbx_strand_id
1 'polypeptide(L)'
;MSNEAKHEENSLIMQGGKQTITVRWRSLPWHWSPYWVGAYLVSDDITRTSPIKFQFVVNSVRGEHKFDMLNMREDIVFYLFKAIGDKAQLVGKSNVVSLERKNQPTQAHLAYTSNPGELLLSWTTGRNFTNQMVQFGPSTSNITAISMASSALLYSSEEMCGGWASGVGFRDPGIRHRAMMKATQGSKDLCYRYGSDVGDISYAKGFESEWENFMDQVWKIEEIATQVPYMTAIGNHERDWPNSGEKEKRHGKSRSVRGSFDSGGECGVAYNRRFVMPAPSPTLPSFSAFSSSASSDSPWYSFSHPLLHVAVISTEHSLEQQKKWLEEDLRLVDRSVTPWVMVVGHRPMYFTGILPGAADDQQVAQELREAFEPLLMLYKVDVVLAGHHHSYQRTCPIYHGECQKTGDGGYAAPVYLVTGNGGYLNSPIVMPKPKEFEYADSLHHGYLRVSVDEKFLEVQYLRTSRHGQAKTHDKIRLAAHN
;
A
#
# COMPACT_ATOMS: atom_id res chain seq x y z
N MET A 1 -7.33 -28.38 38.56
CA MET A 1 -8.67 -28.18 37.99
C MET A 1 -8.56 -27.06 36.98
N SER A 2 -8.85 -27.37 35.72
CA SER A 2 -8.74 -26.49 34.56
C SER A 2 -9.69 -25.30 34.69
N ASN A 3 -9.14 -24.09 34.78
CA ASN A 3 -9.93 -22.87 34.62
C ASN A 3 -10.06 -22.59 33.12
N GLU A 4 -10.96 -23.32 32.47
CA GLU A 4 -11.42 -23.00 31.13
C GLU A 4 -12.11 -21.63 31.13
N ALA A 5 -11.76 -20.79 30.16
CA ALA A 5 -12.53 -19.60 29.84
C ALA A 5 -13.92 -20.04 29.36
N LYS A 6 -14.93 -19.98 30.24
CA LYS A 6 -16.33 -20.18 29.86
C LYS A 6 -16.98 -18.85 29.50
N HIS A 7 -17.55 -18.73 28.29
CA HIS A 7 -18.88 -18.16 28.09
C HIS A 7 -19.48 -18.37 26.69
N GLU A 8 -20.81 -18.57 26.73
CA GLU A 8 -21.91 -18.42 25.76
C GLU A 8 -21.63 -18.37 24.24
N GLU A 9 -22.23 -19.35 23.55
CA GLU A 9 -22.55 -19.32 22.12
C GLU A 9 -23.06 -17.94 21.70
N ASN A 10 -22.46 -17.36 20.67
CA ASN A 10 -23.10 -16.38 19.79
C ASN A 10 -22.37 -16.41 18.44
N SER A 11 -23.11 -16.68 17.36
CA SER A 11 -22.69 -16.39 16.00
C SER A 11 -22.36 -14.90 15.89
N LEU A 12 -21.13 -14.57 15.50
CA LEU A 12 -20.69 -13.19 15.32
C LEU A 12 -20.96 -12.75 13.89
N ILE A 13 -21.91 -11.82 13.75
CA ILE A 13 -22.28 -11.22 12.47
C ILE A 13 -21.16 -10.26 12.03
N MET A 14 -20.70 -10.42 10.78
CA MET A 14 -19.79 -9.50 10.11
C MET A 14 -20.50 -8.17 9.80
N GLN A 15 -19.91 -7.03 10.20
CA GLN A 15 -20.25 -5.72 9.64
C GLN A 15 -18.99 -5.08 9.04
N GLY A 16 -18.95 -4.85 7.73
CA GLY A 16 -17.86 -4.14 7.05
C GLY A 16 -16.51 -4.86 7.09
N GLY A 17 -16.49 -6.19 6.90
CA GLY A 17 -15.24 -6.97 6.86
C GLY A 17 -14.48 -7.08 8.21
N LYS A 18 -15.02 -6.50 9.29
CA LYS A 18 -14.47 -6.50 10.65
C LYS A 18 -15.44 -7.18 11.61
N GLN A 19 -14.90 -7.86 12.61
CA GLN A 19 -15.66 -8.33 13.77
C GLN A 19 -15.03 -7.85 15.04
N THR A 20 -15.83 -7.25 15.92
CA THR A 20 -15.39 -6.91 17.27
C THR A 20 -15.62 -8.10 18.18
N ILE A 21 -14.53 -8.80 18.53
CA ILE A 21 -14.57 -9.95 19.42
C ILE A 21 -14.26 -9.47 20.85
N THR A 22 -15.19 -9.72 21.77
CA THR A 22 -14.96 -9.42 23.19
C THR A 22 -14.35 -10.64 23.87
N VAL A 23 -13.11 -10.52 24.32
CA VAL A 23 -12.40 -11.56 25.07
C VAL A 23 -12.46 -11.23 26.55
N ARG A 24 -12.88 -12.20 27.37
CA ARG A 24 -13.00 -12.04 28.82
C ARG A 24 -12.11 -13.05 29.54
N TRP A 25 -11.50 -12.63 30.64
CA TRP A 25 -10.70 -13.48 31.52
C TRP A 25 -11.08 -13.25 32.98
N ARG A 26 -10.80 -14.24 33.83
CA ARG A 26 -11.11 -14.19 35.27
C ARG A 26 -9.97 -14.78 36.08
N SER A 27 -9.86 -14.30 37.32
CA SER A 27 -9.00 -14.85 38.36
C SER A 27 -7.52 -14.93 37.97
N LEU A 28 -6.97 -13.86 37.39
CA LEU A 28 -5.53 -13.78 37.14
C LEU A 28 -4.79 -13.58 38.47
N PRO A 29 -3.92 -14.52 38.88
CA PRO A 29 -3.13 -14.36 40.10
C PRO A 29 -2.29 -13.09 40.00
N TRP A 30 -2.17 -12.37 41.12
CA TRP A 30 -1.27 -11.24 41.16
C TRP A 30 0.17 -11.70 40.93
N HIS A 31 0.87 -11.02 40.04
CA HIS A 31 2.27 -11.24 39.74
C HIS A 31 2.92 -9.97 39.19
N TRP A 32 4.22 -9.80 39.39
CA TRP A 32 4.98 -8.65 38.89
C TRP A 32 5.07 -8.61 37.37
N SER A 33 5.16 -9.77 36.74
CA SER A 33 5.14 -9.88 35.27
C SER A 33 3.74 -9.68 34.69
N PRO A 34 3.61 -8.96 33.57
CA PRO A 34 2.33 -8.74 32.93
C PRO A 34 1.79 -10.01 32.27
N TYR A 35 0.47 -10.12 32.22
CA TYR A 35 -0.24 -11.05 31.35
C TYR A 35 -0.55 -10.36 30.02
N TRP A 36 -0.75 -11.13 28.97
CA TRP A 36 -1.22 -10.61 27.69
C TRP A 36 -2.04 -11.64 26.94
N VAL A 37 -2.98 -11.16 26.13
CA VAL A 37 -3.81 -11.99 25.26
C VAL A 37 -3.36 -11.78 23.83
N GLY A 38 -3.09 -12.87 23.10
CA GLY A 38 -2.78 -12.84 21.68
C GLY A 38 -3.88 -13.51 20.86
N ALA A 39 -4.21 -12.92 19.71
CA ALA A 39 -5.10 -13.47 18.72
C ALA A 39 -4.31 -14.25 17.64
N TYR A 40 -4.77 -15.45 17.32
CA TYR A 40 -4.12 -16.37 16.39
C TYR A 40 -5.15 -17.01 15.46
N LEU A 41 -4.70 -17.49 14.31
CA LEU A 41 -5.49 -18.42 13.50
C LEU A 41 -5.45 -19.81 14.15
N VAL A 42 -6.47 -20.63 13.91
CA VAL A 42 -6.54 -21.99 14.50
C VAL A 42 -5.35 -22.87 14.05
N SER A 43 -4.87 -22.67 12.82
CA SER A 43 -3.73 -23.38 12.23
C SER A 43 -2.35 -22.91 12.74
N ASP A 44 -2.28 -21.81 13.49
CA ASP A 44 -1.00 -21.27 13.95
C ASP A 44 -0.31 -22.18 14.97
N ASP A 45 1.00 -22.36 14.78
CA ASP A 45 1.88 -22.83 15.85
C ASP A 45 2.28 -21.63 16.72
N ILE A 46 1.66 -21.49 17.89
CA ILE A 46 1.91 -20.37 18.81
C ILE A 46 3.35 -20.28 19.35
N THR A 47 4.16 -21.33 19.14
CA THR A 47 5.59 -21.31 19.50
C THR A 47 6.48 -20.78 18.38
N ARG A 48 5.95 -20.76 17.15
CA ARG A 48 6.68 -20.41 15.93
C ARG A 48 6.04 -19.27 15.14
N THR A 49 4.86 -18.80 15.53
CA THR A 49 4.10 -17.76 14.82
C THR A 49 3.78 -16.61 15.75
N SER A 50 3.99 -15.38 15.31
CA SER A 50 3.63 -14.16 16.04
C SER A 50 2.12 -13.93 16.03
N PRO A 51 1.52 -13.41 17.12
CA PRO A 51 0.09 -13.13 17.17
C PRO A 51 -0.32 -12.10 16.11
N ILE A 52 -1.55 -12.21 15.58
CA ILE A 52 -2.15 -11.24 14.65
C ILE A 52 -2.26 -9.87 15.33
N LYS A 53 -2.74 -9.88 16.57
CA LYS A 53 -2.86 -8.75 17.48
C LYS A 53 -2.64 -9.24 18.90
N PHE A 54 -2.15 -8.38 19.76
CA PHE A 54 -2.01 -8.69 21.18
C PHE A 54 -2.36 -7.49 22.05
N GLN A 55 -2.73 -7.75 23.29
CA GLN A 55 -3.01 -6.73 24.29
C GLN A 55 -2.47 -7.18 25.66
N PHE A 56 -1.67 -6.34 26.30
CA PHE A 56 -1.30 -6.53 27.70
C PHE A 56 -2.51 -6.31 28.61
N VAL A 57 -2.66 -7.16 29.62
CA VAL A 57 -3.80 -7.15 30.54
C VAL A 57 -3.33 -7.00 31.99
N VAL A 58 -4.07 -6.19 32.75
CA VAL A 58 -3.77 -5.89 34.16
C VAL A 58 -4.30 -7.01 35.05
N ASN A 59 -3.55 -7.35 36.09
CA ASN A 59 -3.95 -8.29 37.14
C ASN A 59 -5.31 -7.87 37.70
N SER A 60 -6.32 -8.71 37.48
CA SER A 60 -7.70 -8.40 37.85
C SER A 60 -8.48 -9.69 38.11
N VAL A 61 -9.44 -9.61 39.03
CA VAL A 61 -10.38 -10.70 39.32
C VAL A 61 -11.24 -11.01 38.09
N ARG A 62 -11.53 -9.98 37.28
CA ARG A 62 -12.18 -10.10 35.96
C ARG A 62 -11.65 -8.98 35.06
N GLY A 63 -11.47 -9.27 33.78
CA GLY A 63 -11.15 -8.28 32.77
C GLY A 63 -11.75 -8.63 31.42
N GLU A 64 -11.90 -7.62 30.56
CA GLU A 64 -12.34 -7.78 29.19
C GLU A 64 -11.57 -6.85 28.24
N HIS A 65 -11.43 -7.28 26.99
CA HIS A 65 -10.92 -6.45 25.91
C HIS A 65 -11.65 -6.76 24.61
N LYS A 66 -11.84 -5.74 23.78
CA LYS A 66 -12.46 -5.85 22.47
C LYS A 66 -11.39 -5.80 21.39
N PHE A 67 -11.31 -6.86 20.59
CA PHE A 67 -10.42 -6.93 19.44
C PHE A 67 -11.22 -6.74 18.16
N ASP A 68 -10.88 -5.71 17.39
CA ASP A 68 -11.38 -5.60 16.01
C ASP A 68 -10.54 -6.48 15.11
N MET A 69 -11.10 -7.59 14.67
CA MET A 69 -10.43 -8.59 13.83
C MET A 69 -10.81 -8.41 12.38
N LEU A 70 -9.81 -8.58 11.50
CA LEU A 70 -10.02 -8.66 10.06
C LEU A 70 -10.29 -10.11 9.67
N ASN A 71 -11.05 -10.30 8.61
CA ASN A 71 -11.19 -11.62 8.00
C ASN A 71 -9.86 -12.07 7.38
N MET A 72 -9.19 -13.01 8.05
CA MET A 72 -7.92 -13.60 7.63
C MET A 72 -8.09 -14.96 6.94
N ARG A 73 -9.32 -15.29 6.52
CA ARG A 73 -9.71 -16.54 5.83
C ARG A 73 -9.67 -17.82 6.66
N GLU A 74 -9.56 -17.67 7.97
CA GLU A 74 -9.58 -18.77 8.92
C GLU A 74 -10.19 -18.33 10.26
N ASP A 75 -10.72 -19.30 11.01
CA ASP A 75 -11.26 -19.07 12.35
C ASP A 75 -10.16 -18.62 13.32
N ILE A 76 -10.57 -17.91 14.36
CA ILE A 76 -9.66 -17.24 15.28
C ILE A 76 -9.71 -17.92 16.64
N VAL A 77 -8.57 -17.99 17.31
CA VAL A 77 -8.44 -18.45 18.70
C VAL A 77 -7.55 -17.49 19.48
N PHE A 78 -7.87 -17.30 20.75
CA PHE A 78 -7.12 -16.43 21.65
C PHE A 78 -6.36 -17.25 22.67
N TYR A 79 -5.12 -16.84 22.92
CA TYR A 79 -4.26 -17.45 23.93
C TYR A 79 -3.87 -16.39 24.96
N LEU A 80 -3.98 -16.75 26.23
CA LEU A 80 -3.55 -15.94 27.36
C LEU A 80 -2.16 -16.42 27.78
N PHE A 81 -1.22 -15.48 27.86
CA PHE A 81 0.15 -15.73 28.26
C PHE A 81 0.52 -14.92 29.51
N LYS A 82 1.47 -15.45 30.27
CA LYS A 82 2.19 -14.75 31.32
C LYS A 82 3.61 -14.50 30.84
N ALA A 83 4.07 -13.25 30.90
CA ALA A 83 5.48 -12.95 30.63
C ALA A 83 6.37 -13.50 31.77
N ILE A 84 7.45 -14.17 31.44
CA ILE A 84 8.47 -14.64 32.39
C ILE A 84 9.83 -14.27 31.78
N GLY A 85 10.34 -13.09 32.14
CA GLY A 85 11.49 -12.51 31.44
C GLY A 85 11.15 -12.24 29.97
N ASP A 86 11.95 -12.78 29.07
CA ASP A 86 11.79 -12.76 27.62
C ASP A 86 10.89 -13.90 27.08
N LYS A 87 10.41 -14.80 27.94
CA LYS A 87 9.59 -15.95 27.56
C LYS A 87 8.11 -15.72 27.84
N ALA A 88 7.26 -16.34 27.02
CA ALA A 88 5.83 -16.41 27.24
C ALA A 88 5.45 -17.80 27.78
N GLN A 89 4.82 -17.84 28.95
CA GLN A 89 4.19 -19.05 29.47
C GLN A 89 2.72 -19.05 29.07
N LEU A 90 2.25 -20.12 28.43
CA LEU A 90 0.82 -20.28 28.13
C LEU A 90 0.03 -20.53 29.42
N VAL A 91 -1.03 -19.75 29.63
CA VAL A 91 -1.89 -19.79 30.81
C VAL A 91 -3.30 -20.24 30.47
N GLY A 92 -3.80 -19.90 29.28
CA GLY A 92 -5.15 -20.26 28.86
C GLY A 92 -5.35 -20.17 27.36
N LYS A 93 -6.39 -20.85 26.88
CA LYS A 93 -6.83 -20.87 25.49
C LYS A 93 -8.35 -20.64 25.47
N SER A 94 -8.82 -19.81 24.54
CA SER A 94 -10.26 -19.61 24.33
C SER A 94 -10.87 -20.75 23.51
N ASN A 95 -12.21 -20.79 23.43
CA ASN A 95 -12.89 -21.47 22.35
C ASN A 95 -12.49 -20.87 20.98
N VAL A 96 -12.70 -21.65 19.92
CA VAL A 96 -12.57 -21.17 18.55
C VAL A 96 -13.72 -20.22 18.25
N VAL A 97 -13.39 -19.12 17.57
CA VAL A 97 -14.34 -18.13 17.07
C VAL A 97 -14.46 -18.32 15.57
N SER A 98 -15.59 -18.87 15.14
CA SER A 98 -15.90 -19.11 13.73
C SER A 98 -16.29 -17.81 13.02
N LEU A 99 -15.70 -17.57 11.85
CA LEU A 99 -16.04 -16.42 11.02
C LEU A 99 -17.08 -16.81 9.96
N GLU A 100 -18.29 -16.22 10.03
CA GLU A 100 -19.44 -16.54 9.15
C GLU A 100 -19.11 -16.47 7.64
N ARG A 101 -18.20 -15.58 7.23
CA ARG A 101 -17.80 -15.39 5.82
C ARG A 101 -16.28 -15.47 5.60
N LYS A 102 -15.58 -16.38 6.29
CA LYS A 102 -14.10 -16.50 6.15
C LYS A 102 -13.62 -16.64 4.70
N ASN A 103 -14.42 -17.25 3.82
CA ASN A 103 -14.05 -17.48 2.44
C ASN A 103 -14.35 -16.33 1.48
N GLN A 104 -14.93 -15.23 1.95
CA GLN A 104 -15.25 -14.10 1.08
C GLN A 104 -13.97 -13.54 0.41
N PRO A 105 -14.03 -13.18 -0.88
CA PRO A 105 -13.01 -12.37 -1.52
C PRO A 105 -12.70 -11.10 -0.70
N THR A 106 -11.43 -10.81 -0.49
CA THR A 106 -10.99 -9.60 0.24
C THR A 106 -9.77 -8.98 -0.43
N GLN A 107 -9.36 -7.80 0.04
CA GLN A 107 -8.18 -7.09 -0.47
C GLN A 107 -8.28 -6.81 -1.97
N ALA A 108 -9.48 -6.47 -2.44
CA ALA A 108 -9.69 -6.01 -3.79
C ALA A 108 -8.93 -4.72 -4.05
N HIS A 109 -8.34 -4.65 -5.24
CA HIS A 109 -7.45 -3.59 -5.64
C HIS A 109 -7.58 -3.35 -7.12
N LEU A 110 -7.97 -2.13 -7.47
CA LEU A 110 -8.08 -1.62 -8.83
C LEU A 110 -6.80 -0.86 -9.20
N ALA A 111 -6.25 -1.14 -10.38
CA ALA A 111 -5.09 -0.44 -10.92
C ALA A 111 -5.30 -0.06 -12.39
N TYR A 112 -4.69 1.05 -12.82
CA TYR A 112 -4.57 1.37 -14.24
C TYR A 112 -3.60 0.40 -14.93
N THR A 113 -3.80 0.19 -16.23
CA THR A 113 -2.81 -0.47 -17.08
C THR A 113 -2.11 0.53 -17.98
N SER A 114 -1.17 0.06 -18.80
CA SER A 114 -0.52 0.88 -19.84
C SER A 114 -1.46 1.29 -20.98
N ASN A 115 -2.65 0.69 -21.07
CA ASN A 115 -3.63 0.97 -22.12
C ASN A 115 -4.78 1.83 -21.58
N PRO A 116 -5.01 3.03 -22.10
CA PRO A 116 -6.18 3.83 -21.76
C PRO A 116 -7.49 3.05 -21.99
N GLY A 117 -8.39 3.08 -21.01
CA GLY A 117 -9.66 2.36 -21.05
C GLY A 117 -9.61 0.92 -20.52
N GLU A 118 -8.46 0.46 -20.04
CA GLU A 118 -8.32 -0.84 -19.38
C GLU A 118 -8.00 -0.66 -17.88
N LEU A 119 -8.65 -1.47 -17.04
CA LEU A 119 -8.44 -1.54 -15.60
C LEU A 119 -8.10 -2.97 -15.21
N LEU A 120 -7.20 -3.13 -14.25
CA LEU A 120 -6.88 -4.41 -13.66
C LEU A 120 -7.52 -4.49 -12.27
N LEU A 121 -8.38 -5.48 -12.05
CA LEU A 121 -8.90 -5.82 -10.73
C LEU A 121 -8.15 -7.02 -10.18
N SER A 122 -7.76 -6.95 -8.91
CA SER A 122 -7.12 -8.07 -8.22
C SER A 122 -7.65 -8.23 -6.81
N TRP A 123 -7.84 -9.47 -6.34
CA TRP A 123 -8.41 -9.80 -5.02
C TRP A 123 -7.86 -11.10 -4.47
N THR A 124 -8.08 -11.39 -3.20
CA THR A 124 -7.51 -12.54 -2.50
C THR A 124 -8.58 -13.42 -1.87
N THR A 125 -8.40 -14.74 -1.98
CA THR A 125 -9.27 -15.78 -1.38
C THR A 125 -8.43 -16.85 -0.66
N GLY A 126 -9.11 -17.83 -0.03
CA GLY A 126 -8.45 -19.02 0.53
C GLY A 126 -7.99 -20.00 -0.56
N ARG A 127 -7.17 -21.01 -0.18
CA ARG A 127 -6.50 -21.95 -1.11
C ARG A 127 -7.41 -22.74 -2.06
N ASN A 128 -8.69 -22.89 -1.73
CA ASN A 128 -9.62 -23.76 -2.47
C ASN A 128 -10.45 -23.03 -3.54
N PHE A 129 -10.25 -21.73 -3.75
CA PHE A 129 -11.11 -20.90 -4.61
C PHE A 129 -10.35 -20.45 -5.86
N THR A 130 -10.19 -21.36 -6.84
CA THR A 130 -9.41 -21.06 -8.06
C THR A 130 -10.27 -20.58 -9.23
N ASN A 131 -11.56 -20.94 -9.26
CA ASN A 131 -12.52 -20.52 -10.27
C ASN A 131 -13.10 -19.15 -9.90
N GLN A 132 -12.41 -18.08 -10.29
CA GLN A 132 -12.78 -16.72 -9.93
C GLN A 132 -13.00 -15.88 -11.19
N MET A 133 -13.88 -14.88 -11.11
CA MET A 133 -14.18 -13.98 -12.22
C MET A 133 -14.56 -12.60 -11.71
N VAL A 134 -14.54 -11.64 -12.63
CA VAL A 134 -15.16 -10.32 -12.45
C VAL A 134 -16.24 -10.15 -13.51
N GLN A 135 -17.39 -9.66 -13.09
CA GLN A 135 -18.47 -9.24 -13.98
C GLN A 135 -18.61 -7.73 -13.87
N PHE A 136 -18.66 -7.03 -15.01
CA PHE A 136 -18.66 -5.57 -15.04
C PHE A 136 -19.52 -5.00 -16.16
N GLY A 137 -19.92 -3.75 -16.00
CA GLY A 137 -20.77 -3.04 -16.95
C GLY A 137 -21.04 -1.60 -16.52
N PRO A 138 -21.84 -0.84 -17.27
CA PRO A 138 -22.14 0.56 -16.98
C PRO A 138 -22.97 0.78 -15.70
N SER A 139 -23.69 -0.25 -15.20
CA SER A 139 -24.43 -0.16 -13.93
C SER A 139 -24.57 -1.53 -13.26
N THR A 140 -24.96 -1.55 -11.99
CA THR A 140 -25.23 -2.79 -11.23
C THR A 140 -26.40 -3.60 -11.81
N SER A 141 -27.37 -2.93 -12.45
CA SER A 141 -28.49 -3.56 -13.16
C SER A 141 -28.18 -3.98 -14.59
N ASN A 142 -27.03 -3.53 -15.14
CA ASN A 142 -26.64 -3.77 -16.53
C ASN A 142 -25.17 -4.19 -16.59
N ILE A 143 -24.91 -5.43 -16.17
CA ILE A 143 -23.63 -6.10 -16.29
C ILE A 143 -23.51 -6.68 -17.70
N THR A 144 -22.53 -6.21 -18.48
CA THR A 144 -22.43 -6.49 -19.92
C THR A 144 -21.23 -7.36 -20.29
N ALA A 145 -20.28 -7.53 -19.38
CA ALA A 145 -19.05 -8.27 -19.62
C ALA A 145 -18.64 -9.13 -18.41
N ILE A 146 -17.94 -10.22 -18.70
CA ILE A 146 -17.34 -11.12 -17.72
C ILE A 146 -15.90 -11.35 -18.14
N SER A 147 -14.98 -11.29 -17.17
CA SER A 147 -13.57 -11.60 -17.35
C SER A 147 -13.15 -12.65 -16.34
N MET A 148 -12.63 -13.78 -16.83
CA MET A 148 -12.14 -14.84 -15.98
C MET A 148 -10.85 -14.41 -15.31
N ALA A 149 -10.77 -14.64 -14.00
CA ALA A 149 -9.58 -14.32 -13.25
C ALA A 149 -8.52 -15.40 -13.41
N SER A 150 -7.27 -14.96 -13.52
CA SER A 150 -6.13 -15.85 -13.36
C SER A 150 -5.78 -15.94 -11.89
N SER A 151 -5.51 -17.15 -11.42
CA SER A 151 -5.42 -17.49 -10.00
C SER A 151 -4.11 -18.21 -9.70
N ALA A 152 -3.37 -17.77 -8.67
CA ALA A 152 -2.28 -18.56 -8.10
C ALA A 152 -2.00 -18.20 -6.65
N LEU A 153 -1.21 -19.06 -5.99
CA LEU A 153 -0.67 -18.75 -4.67
C LEU A 153 0.04 -17.40 -4.72
N LEU A 154 -0.25 -16.52 -3.75
CA LEU A 154 0.32 -15.19 -3.73
C LEU A 154 1.85 -15.26 -3.54
N TYR A 155 2.31 -15.97 -2.51
CA TYR A 155 3.71 -16.36 -2.27
C TYR A 155 3.80 -17.39 -1.13
N SER A 156 4.91 -18.13 -1.04
CA SER A 156 5.27 -19.02 0.08
C SER A 156 6.35 -18.44 0.99
N SER A 157 6.62 -19.13 2.12
CA SER A 157 7.65 -18.67 3.08
C SER A 157 9.07 -18.79 2.52
N GLU A 158 9.27 -19.75 1.63
CA GLU A 158 10.53 -20.05 0.94
C GLU A 158 10.86 -19.01 -0.14
N GLU A 159 9.86 -18.27 -0.64
CA GLU A 159 10.06 -17.15 -1.56
C GLU A 159 10.55 -15.89 -0.84
N MET A 160 10.42 -15.79 0.49
CA MET A 160 10.94 -14.66 1.28
C MET A 160 12.46 -14.76 1.47
N CYS A 161 13.15 -13.63 1.57
CA CYS A 161 14.62 -13.63 1.67
C CYS A 161 15.16 -13.90 3.08
N GLY A 162 14.32 -13.86 4.12
CA GLY A 162 14.75 -14.20 5.48
C GLY A 162 13.95 -13.52 6.59
N GLY A 163 14.60 -13.40 7.76
CA GLY A 163 14.11 -12.61 8.87
C GLY A 163 12.81 -13.10 9.49
N TRP A 164 11.97 -12.16 9.93
CA TRP A 164 10.65 -12.50 10.45
C TRP A 164 9.69 -12.87 9.32
N ALA A 165 9.88 -12.34 8.11
CA ALA A 165 9.02 -12.59 6.96
C ALA A 165 9.01 -14.06 6.51
N SER A 166 10.16 -14.75 6.55
CA SER A 166 10.25 -16.20 6.28
C SER A 166 10.05 -17.09 7.52
N GLY A 167 10.03 -16.49 8.70
CA GLY A 167 9.99 -17.17 10.00
C GLY A 167 8.72 -16.86 10.77
N VAL A 168 8.88 -16.27 11.96
CA VAL A 168 7.78 -16.11 12.93
C VAL A 168 6.67 -15.16 12.49
N GLY A 169 6.94 -14.26 11.55
CA GLY A 169 5.94 -13.36 10.96
C GLY A 169 5.21 -13.97 9.77
N PHE A 170 5.66 -15.12 9.23
CA PHE A 170 5.05 -15.70 8.06
C PHE A 170 3.63 -16.20 8.35
N ARG A 171 2.71 -15.83 7.46
CA ARG A 171 1.33 -16.32 7.44
C ARG A 171 0.92 -16.54 6.00
N ASP A 172 0.19 -17.62 5.77
CA ASP A 172 -0.28 -17.97 4.44
C ASP A 172 -1.18 -16.86 3.86
N PRO A 173 -0.76 -16.22 2.76
CA PRO A 173 -1.51 -15.13 2.18
C PRO A 173 -2.73 -15.58 1.36
N GLY A 174 -2.88 -16.88 1.06
CA GLY A 174 -3.93 -17.41 0.20
C GLY A 174 -3.64 -17.25 -1.30
N ILE A 175 -4.71 -17.29 -2.10
CA ILE A 175 -4.65 -17.21 -3.57
C ILE A 175 -4.97 -15.80 -4.01
N ARG A 176 -4.17 -15.26 -4.94
CA ARG A 176 -4.45 -13.98 -5.61
C ARG A 176 -5.13 -14.25 -6.93
N HIS A 177 -6.11 -13.42 -7.23
CA HIS A 177 -6.85 -13.40 -8.48
C HIS A 177 -6.61 -12.09 -9.20
N ARG A 178 -6.53 -12.14 -10.53
CA ARG A 178 -6.30 -10.98 -11.38
C ARG A 178 -7.20 -11.08 -12.61
N ALA A 179 -7.98 -10.05 -12.88
CA ALA A 179 -8.86 -10.00 -14.03
C ALA A 179 -8.87 -8.61 -14.67
N MET A 180 -8.80 -8.60 -16.00
CA MET A 180 -8.83 -7.37 -16.80
C MET A 180 -10.26 -6.93 -17.05
N MET A 181 -10.54 -5.65 -16.85
CA MET A 181 -11.81 -5.00 -17.19
C MET A 181 -11.56 -3.95 -18.28
N LYS A 182 -12.29 -4.07 -19.39
CA LYS A 182 -12.22 -3.10 -20.49
C LYS A 182 -13.42 -2.17 -20.37
N ALA A 183 -13.17 -0.91 -20.07
CA ALA A 183 -14.22 0.09 -20.05
C ALA A 183 -14.76 0.28 -21.48
N THR A 184 -16.08 0.30 -21.63
CA THR A 184 -16.71 0.67 -22.90
C THR A 184 -16.41 2.13 -23.20
N GLN A 185 -16.02 2.42 -24.43
CA GLN A 185 -15.64 3.76 -24.88
C GLN A 185 -16.78 4.76 -24.59
N GLY A 186 -16.50 5.81 -23.80
CA GLY A 186 -17.47 6.84 -23.43
C GLY A 186 -18.22 6.63 -22.11
N SER A 187 -18.05 5.49 -21.43
CA SER A 187 -18.61 5.31 -20.08
C SER A 187 -17.85 6.14 -19.05
N LYS A 188 -18.58 6.97 -18.30
CA LYS A 188 -18.03 7.73 -17.15
C LYS A 188 -17.88 6.87 -15.90
N ASP A 189 -18.75 5.88 -15.76
CA ASP A 189 -18.82 4.98 -14.60
C ASP A 189 -18.70 3.52 -15.05
N LEU A 190 -18.05 2.70 -14.22
CA LEU A 190 -17.90 1.26 -14.42
C LEU A 190 -18.24 0.54 -13.10
N CYS A 191 -19.34 -0.20 -13.09
CA CYS A 191 -19.73 -1.05 -11.96
C CYS A 191 -19.18 -2.47 -12.17
N TYR A 192 -18.76 -3.11 -11.08
CA TYR A 192 -18.27 -4.48 -11.13
C TYR A 192 -18.56 -5.27 -9.85
N ARG A 193 -18.59 -6.59 -9.98
CA ARG A 193 -18.60 -7.55 -8.86
C ARG A 193 -17.62 -8.67 -9.15
N TYR A 194 -16.97 -9.20 -8.12
CA TYR A 194 -15.87 -10.16 -8.26
C TYR A 194 -16.00 -11.29 -7.24
N GLY A 195 -15.56 -12.50 -7.62
CA GLY A 195 -15.71 -13.69 -6.79
C GLY A 195 -15.93 -14.96 -7.60
N SER A 196 -16.52 -15.98 -6.97
CA SER A 196 -17.00 -17.22 -7.60
C SER A 196 -18.51 -17.36 -7.42
N ASP A 197 -19.25 -17.64 -8.49
CA ASP A 197 -20.71 -17.82 -8.48
C ASP A 197 -21.17 -19.19 -7.90
N VAL A 198 -20.42 -19.78 -6.96
CA VAL A 198 -20.75 -21.11 -6.41
C VAL A 198 -21.65 -20.98 -5.17
N GLY A 199 -22.95 -20.77 -5.41
CA GLY A 199 -24.10 -21.14 -4.54
C GLY A 199 -24.34 -20.34 -3.26
N ASP A 200 -25.61 -20.25 -2.84
CA ASP A 200 -26.04 -19.72 -1.53
C ASP A 200 -25.58 -18.27 -1.21
N ILE A 201 -26.00 -17.33 -2.05
CA ILE A 201 -25.42 -15.97 -2.13
C ILE A 201 -25.88 -15.05 -0.97
N SER A 202 -27.18 -14.75 -0.86
CA SER A 202 -27.72 -13.86 0.19
C SER A 202 -28.55 -14.59 1.25
N TYR A 203 -28.88 -15.86 1.01
CA TYR A 203 -29.90 -16.60 1.77
C TYR A 203 -31.22 -15.82 1.98
N ALA A 204 -31.52 -14.86 1.11
CA ALA A 204 -32.64 -13.94 1.29
C ALA A 204 -34.00 -14.64 1.43
N LYS A 205 -34.17 -15.85 0.86
CA LYS A 205 -35.37 -16.70 1.02
C LYS A 205 -36.70 -15.92 0.90
N GLY A 206 -36.76 -14.92 0.01
CA GLY A 206 -37.95 -14.09 -0.23
C GLY A 206 -38.02 -12.75 0.52
N PHE A 207 -37.01 -12.40 1.33
CA PHE A 207 -36.89 -11.11 2.01
C PHE A 207 -35.88 -10.20 1.31
N GLU A 208 -36.38 -9.19 0.59
CA GLU A 208 -35.56 -8.27 -0.23
C GLU A 208 -34.51 -7.49 0.60
N SER A 209 -34.80 -7.21 1.87
CA SER A 209 -33.86 -6.54 2.79
C SER A 209 -32.56 -7.31 3.01
N GLU A 210 -32.55 -8.63 2.82
CA GLU A 210 -31.35 -9.46 2.95
C GLU A 210 -30.42 -9.35 1.74
N TRP A 211 -30.94 -8.95 0.57
CA TRP A 211 -30.10 -8.56 -0.57
C TRP A 211 -29.37 -7.24 -0.30
N GLU A 212 -30.06 -6.25 0.28
CA GLU A 212 -29.46 -4.96 0.64
C GLU A 212 -28.43 -5.11 1.78
N ASN A 213 -28.74 -5.90 2.82
CA ASN A 213 -27.80 -6.22 3.89
C ASN A 213 -26.55 -6.97 3.39
N PHE A 214 -26.67 -7.83 2.37
CA PHE A 214 -25.53 -8.51 1.76
C PHE A 214 -24.60 -7.53 1.03
N MET A 215 -25.17 -6.53 0.35
CA MET A 215 -24.41 -5.51 -0.39
C MET A 215 -23.78 -4.44 0.52
N ASP A 216 -24.38 -4.16 1.68
CA ASP A 216 -23.90 -3.17 2.67
C ASP A 216 -22.72 -3.68 3.54
N GLN A 217 -22.53 -5.00 3.65
CA GLN A 217 -21.60 -5.63 4.62
C GLN A 217 -20.13 -5.75 4.22
N VAL A 218 -19.77 -5.34 3.01
CA VAL A 218 -18.37 -5.29 2.54
C VAL A 218 -17.75 -3.98 3.12
N TRP A 219 -16.45 -3.69 2.99
CA TRP A 219 -15.88 -2.31 3.09
C TRP A 219 -15.23 -1.80 4.41
N LYS A 220 -13.99 -1.26 4.25
CA LYS A 220 -13.42 -0.02 4.87
C LYS A 220 -11.94 0.30 4.56
N ILE A 221 -11.23 -0.54 3.80
CA ILE A 221 -10.03 -0.14 3.00
C ILE A 221 -10.32 -0.31 1.51
N GLU A 222 -11.24 -1.22 1.22
CA GLU A 222 -11.81 -1.53 -0.07
C GLU A 222 -12.57 -0.32 -0.67
N GLU A 223 -13.13 0.61 0.13
CA GLU A 223 -13.98 1.74 -0.38
C GLU A 223 -13.26 2.64 -1.38
N ILE A 224 -11.97 2.88 -1.19
CA ILE A 224 -11.21 3.74 -2.11
C ILE A 224 -10.65 2.88 -3.25
N ALA A 225 -9.93 1.80 -2.91
CA ALA A 225 -9.22 0.97 -3.88
C ALA A 225 -10.12 0.16 -4.83
N THR A 226 -11.44 0.13 -4.61
CA THR A 226 -12.43 -0.44 -5.54
C THR A 226 -13.21 0.59 -6.33
N GLN A 227 -13.26 1.83 -5.86
CA GLN A 227 -14.00 2.88 -6.53
C GLN A 227 -13.07 3.70 -7.44
N VAL A 228 -11.80 3.80 -7.07
CA VAL A 228 -10.77 4.52 -7.83
C VAL A 228 -9.47 3.71 -7.93
N PRO A 229 -8.72 3.80 -9.05
CA PRO A 229 -7.43 3.14 -9.18
C PRO A 229 -6.43 3.61 -8.11
N TYR A 230 -5.79 2.66 -7.43
CA TYR A 230 -4.83 2.93 -6.35
C TYR A 230 -3.43 2.52 -6.80
N MET A 231 -2.62 3.49 -7.23
CA MET A 231 -1.28 3.24 -7.76
C MET A 231 -0.24 3.31 -6.65
N THR A 232 0.77 2.43 -6.66
CA THR A 232 1.78 2.34 -5.58
C THR A 232 3.20 2.41 -6.13
N ALA A 233 4.10 3.04 -5.37
CA ALA A 233 5.55 2.97 -5.61
C ALA A 233 6.21 2.11 -4.53
N ILE A 234 7.24 1.34 -4.89
CA ILE A 234 7.97 0.51 -3.93
C ILE A 234 8.91 1.37 -3.07
N GLY A 235 8.92 1.14 -1.76
CA GLY A 235 9.81 1.79 -0.80
C GLY A 235 10.84 0.84 -0.18
N ASN A 236 11.68 1.37 0.71
CA ASN A 236 12.73 0.60 1.41
C ASN A 236 12.14 -0.46 2.35
N HIS A 237 11.03 -0.18 3.02
CA HIS A 237 10.33 -1.14 3.88
C HIS A 237 9.66 -2.28 3.09
N GLU A 238 9.47 -2.13 1.79
CA GLU A 238 9.00 -3.22 0.95
C GLU A 238 10.17 -4.01 0.36
N ARG A 239 11.32 -3.37 0.09
CA ARG A 239 12.39 -3.93 -0.77
C ARG A 239 13.71 -4.26 -0.09
N ASP A 240 14.13 -3.50 0.92
CA ASP A 240 15.52 -3.53 1.38
C ASP A 240 15.81 -4.74 2.28
N TRP A 241 16.66 -5.64 1.79
CA TRP A 241 17.23 -6.78 2.52
C TRP A 241 18.61 -7.13 1.95
N PRO A 242 19.61 -7.52 2.77
CA PRO A 242 20.93 -7.90 2.27
C PRO A 242 20.89 -9.03 1.24
N ASN A 243 21.73 -8.96 0.19
CA ASN A 243 21.88 -9.98 -0.87
C ASN A 243 20.58 -10.34 -1.62
N SER A 244 19.60 -9.44 -1.72
CA SER A 244 18.27 -9.73 -2.27
C SER A 244 17.95 -9.10 -3.64
N GLY A 245 18.96 -8.62 -4.40
CA GLY A 245 18.80 -8.25 -5.81
C GLY A 245 19.89 -7.34 -6.38
N GLU A 246 19.64 -6.74 -7.56
CA GLU A 246 20.69 -6.09 -8.38
C GLU A 246 21.41 -4.90 -7.71
N LYS A 247 20.86 -4.34 -6.62
CA LYS A 247 21.43 -3.25 -5.83
C LYS A 247 22.86 -3.51 -5.34
N GLU A 248 23.27 -4.77 -5.18
CA GLU A 248 24.62 -5.13 -4.74
C GLU A 248 25.72 -4.86 -5.78
N LYS A 249 25.34 -4.63 -7.05
CA LYS A 249 26.27 -4.23 -8.12
C LYS A 249 26.46 -2.71 -8.24
N ARG A 250 25.96 -1.89 -7.28
CA ARG A 250 26.23 -0.44 -7.27
C ARG A 250 27.63 -0.11 -6.76
N HIS A 251 28.35 0.67 -7.56
CA HIS A 251 29.59 1.38 -7.20
C HIS A 251 29.39 2.60 -6.25
N GLY A 252 28.30 2.69 -5.47
CA GLY A 252 27.94 3.87 -4.67
C GLY A 252 28.13 3.73 -3.15
N LYS A 253 28.68 4.76 -2.48
CA LYS A 253 29.24 4.74 -1.10
C LYS A 253 28.22 4.73 0.07
N SER A 254 26.90 4.70 -0.16
CA SER A 254 25.88 4.89 0.90
C SER A 254 25.61 3.61 1.70
N ARG A 255 25.54 3.73 3.03
CA ARG A 255 25.19 2.62 3.95
C ARG A 255 23.70 2.31 3.97
N SER A 256 22.80 3.28 3.79
CA SER A 256 21.34 3.03 3.79
C SER A 256 20.89 2.12 2.63
N VAL A 257 21.67 2.08 1.55
CA VAL A 257 21.38 1.28 0.35
C VAL A 257 22.07 -0.09 0.39
N ARG A 258 23.13 -0.26 1.21
CA ARG A 258 23.87 -1.52 1.35
C ARG A 258 23.43 -2.26 2.62
N GLY A 259 22.56 -3.25 2.46
CA GLY A 259 22.26 -4.19 3.54
C GLY A 259 21.40 -3.60 4.66
N SER A 260 20.51 -2.67 4.33
CA SER A 260 19.42 -2.33 5.23
C SER A 260 18.50 -3.54 5.41
N PHE A 261 17.96 -3.70 6.63
CA PHE A 261 17.03 -4.76 7.02
C PHE A 261 15.58 -4.26 7.07
N ASP A 262 15.30 -3.08 6.49
CA ASP A 262 14.02 -2.36 6.64
C ASP A 262 12.80 -3.17 6.21
N SER A 263 12.95 -4.08 5.25
CA SER A 263 11.86 -4.96 4.81
C SER A 263 11.59 -6.15 5.72
N GLY A 264 12.42 -6.39 6.73
CA GLY A 264 12.28 -7.56 7.62
C GLY A 264 12.39 -8.91 6.91
N GLY A 265 12.86 -8.93 5.65
CA GLY A 265 13.05 -10.11 4.82
C GLY A 265 12.06 -10.28 3.69
N GLU A 266 11.11 -9.35 3.51
CA GLU A 266 10.12 -9.41 2.42
C GLU A 266 10.73 -9.21 1.03
N CYS A 267 11.81 -8.42 0.93
CA CYS A 267 12.62 -8.21 -0.27
C CYS A 267 11.83 -7.95 -1.58
N GLY A 268 10.70 -7.26 -1.48
CA GLY A 268 9.83 -6.87 -2.59
C GLY A 268 8.80 -7.91 -3.01
N VAL A 269 8.87 -9.14 -2.50
CA VAL A 269 7.97 -10.23 -2.92
C VAL A 269 6.53 -9.93 -2.56
N ALA A 270 6.28 -9.51 -1.31
CA ALA A 270 4.94 -9.20 -0.85
C ALA A 270 4.32 -8.04 -1.66
N TYR A 271 5.07 -6.96 -1.88
CA TYR A 271 4.66 -5.82 -2.68
C TYR A 271 4.32 -6.22 -4.13
N ASN A 272 5.27 -6.84 -4.85
CA ASN A 272 5.13 -7.18 -6.28
C ASN A 272 4.00 -8.18 -6.56
N ARG A 273 3.67 -9.04 -5.59
CA ARG A 273 2.59 -10.03 -5.73
C ARG A 273 1.22 -9.42 -5.42
N ARG A 274 1.15 -8.49 -4.47
CA ARG A 274 -0.10 -7.83 -4.01
C ARG A 274 -0.54 -6.73 -4.96
N PHE A 275 0.39 -5.88 -5.38
CA PHE A 275 0.12 -4.73 -6.22
C PHE A 275 0.70 -4.96 -7.62
N VAL A 276 -0.18 -5.05 -8.61
CA VAL A 276 0.23 -5.18 -10.01
C VAL A 276 0.14 -3.81 -10.64
N MET A 277 1.30 -3.27 -10.99
CA MET A 277 1.44 -1.99 -11.69
C MET A 277 1.86 -2.25 -13.14
N PRO A 278 1.64 -1.30 -14.07
CA PRO A 278 1.96 -1.47 -15.50
C PRO A 278 3.47 -1.35 -15.79
N ALA A 279 4.29 -2.14 -15.10
CA ALA A 279 5.74 -2.17 -15.28
C ALA A 279 6.13 -2.64 -16.71
N PRO A 280 7.23 -2.10 -17.28
CA PRO A 280 7.72 -2.49 -18.59
C PRO A 280 8.29 -3.91 -18.51
N SER A 281 7.48 -4.90 -18.86
CA SER A 281 7.97 -6.25 -19.12
C SER A 281 8.32 -6.36 -20.62
N PRO A 282 9.57 -6.73 -21.00
CA PRO A 282 10.01 -6.88 -22.39
C PRO A 282 9.29 -7.99 -23.17
N THR A 283 8.54 -8.82 -22.47
CA THR A 283 7.59 -9.76 -23.01
C THR A 283 6.30 -9.52 -22.24
N LEU A 284 5.16 -9.37 -22.91
CA LEU A 284 3.89 -9.59 -22.26
C LEU A 284 3.94 -11.04 -21.71
N PRO A 285 4.07 -11.34 -20.40
CA PRO A 285 3.26 -12.45 -19.98
C PRO A 285 1.85 -11.94 -20.23
N SER A 286 1.08 -12.67 -21.03
CA SER A 286 -0.36 -12.65 -20.84
C SER A 286 -0.62 -12.44 -19.34
N PHE A 287 -1.41 -11.42 -18.96
CA PHE A 287 -1.78 -11.15 -17.57
C PHE A 287 -2.36 -12.41 -16.87
N SER A 288 -2.57 -13.50 -17.63
CA SER A 288 -2.86 -14.85 -17.20
C SER A 288 -1.72 -15.69 -16.61
N ALA A 289 -0.46 -15.29 -16.69
CA ALA A 289 0.65 -16.07 -16.17
C ALA A 289 1.17 -15.47 -14.85
N PHE A 290 0.89 -16.15 -13.74
CA PHE A 290 1.73 -16.06 -12.55
C PHE A 290 3.10 -16.64 -12.91
N SER A 291 3.94 -15.85 -13.56
CA SER A 291 5.31 -16.27 -13.82
C SER A 291 6.01 -16.48 -12.49
N SER A 292 6.52 -17.69 -12.29
CA SER A 292 7.42 -18.07 -11.19
C SER A 292 8.83 -17.53 -11.39
N SER A 293 9.15 -17.02 -12.59
CA SER A 293 10.29 -16.14 -12.79
C SER A 293 9.83 -14.69 -12.67
N ALA A 294 10.40 -13.97 -11.72
CA ALA A 294 10.38 -12.50 -11.69
C ALA A 294 10.84 -11.99 -13.07
N SER A 295 9.91 -11.69 -13.96
CA SER A 295 10.24 -11.15 -15.28
C SER A 295 10.62 -9.69 -15.11
N SER A 296 11.89 -9.51 -14.78
CA SER A 296 12.62 -8.29 -14.41
C SER A 296 12.26 -7.69 -13.04
N ASP A 297 13.27 -7.51 -12.17
CA ASP A 297 13.20 -6.77 -10.90
C ASP A 297 13.11 -5.26 -11.21
N SER A 298 12.07 -4.90 -11.97
CA SER A 298 11.87 -3.59 -12.57
C SER A 298 10.51 -3.01 -12.18
N PRO A 299 10.32 -2.55 -10.93
CA PRO A 299 9.01 -2.12 -10.44
C PRO A 299 8.63 -0.68 -10.81
N TRP A 300 9.40 -0.02 -11.69
CA TRP A 300 9.07 1.30 -12.23
C TRP A 300 8.07 1.16 -13.39
N TYR A 301 7.22 2.16 -13.59
CA TYR A 301 6.15 2.13 -14.59
C TYR A 301 5.58 3.52 -14.85
N SER A 302 4.75 3.67 -15.88
CA SER A 302 4.01 4.91 -16.12
C SER A 302 2.53 4.63 -16.41
N PHE A 303 1.69 5.64 -16.22
CA PHE A 303 0.28 5.62 -16.57
C PHE A 303 -0.21 7.03 -16.85
N SER A 304 -1.35 7.14 -17.52
CA SER A 304 -1.99 8.43 -17.77
C SER A 304 -3.37 8.46 -17.13
N HIS A 305 -3.63 9.53 -16.38
CA HIS A 305 -4.97 10.00 -16.04
C HIS A 305 -5.29 11.16 -17.00
N PRO A 306 -6.56 11.46 -17.37
CA PRO A 306 -6.84 12.54 -18.31
C PRO A 306 -6.05 13.82 -18.00
N LEU A 307 -5.37 14.35 -19.02
CA LEU A 307 -4.47 15.52 -18.98
C LEU A 307 -3.17 15.38 -18.17
N LEU A 308 -2.94 14.26 -17.49
CA LEU A 308 -1.78 14.05 -16.62
C LEU A 308 -1.09 12.72 -16.91
N HIS A 309 0.17 12.79 -17.33
CA HIS A 309 1.05 11.63 -17.39
C HIS A 309 1.83 11.49 -16.08
N VAL A 310 1.89 10.28 -15.53
CA VAL A 310 2.60 9.99 -14.27
C VAL A 310 3.60 8.86 -14.49
N ALA A 311 4.88 9.15 -14.30
CA ALA A 311 5.95 8.17 -14.28
C ALA A 311 6.34 7.85 -12.83
N VAL A 312 6.32 6.57 -12.46
CA VAL A 312 6.65 6.07 -11.13
C VAL A 312 8.01 5.39 -11.19
N ILE A 313 8.99 5.99 -10.52
CA ILE A 313 10.35 5.45 -10.40
C ILE A 313 10.49 4.65 -9.11
N SER A 314 11.40 3.70 -9.11
CA SER A 314 11.83 3.02 -7.91
C SER A 314 13.15 3.61 -7.41
N THR A 315 13.11 4.19 -6.21
CA THR A 315 14.32 4.65 -5.53
C THR A 315 15.16 3.51 -4.96
N GLU A 316 14.59 2.30 -4.95
CA GLU A 316 15.20 1.10 -4.38
C GLU A 316 15.81 0.13 -5.40
N HIS A 317 16.01 0.54 -6.66
CA HIS A 317 16.57 -0.33 -7.71
C HIS A 317 17.71 0.36 -8.46
N SER A 318 18.34 -0.34 -9.43
CA SER A 318 19.41 0.22 -10.25
C SER A 318 18.95 1.47 -11.01
N LEU A 319 19.72 2.57 -10.93
CA LEU A 319 19.37 3.82 -11.64
C LEU A 319 19.69 3.73 -13.12
N GLU A 320 20.65 2.92 -13.55
CA GLU A 320 21.09 2.90 -14.95
C GLU A 320 20.01 2.37 -15.89
N GLN A 321 19.34 1.29 -15.51
CA GLN A 321 18.23 0.71 -16.29
C GLN A 321 17.01 1.64 -16.25
N GLN A 322 16.69 2.15 -15.06
CA GLN A 322 15.59 3.09 -14.85
C GLN A 322 15.77 4.39 -15.62
N LYS A 323 16.99 4.92 -15.70
CA LYS A 323 17.29 6.17 -16.40
C LYS A 323 16.97 6.04 -17.89
N LYS A 324 17.36 4.94 -18.52
CA LYS A 324 17.05 4.67 -19.93
C LYS A 324 15.54 4.53 -20.17
N TRP A 325 14.86 3.82 -19.27
CA TRP A 325 13.41 3.68 -19.34
C TRP A 325 12.71 5.04 -19.18
N LEU A 326 13.07 5.82 -18.15
CA LEU A 326 12.44 7.10 -17.86
C LEU A 326 12.68 8.11 -18.99
N GLU A 327 13.87 8.12 -19.59
CA GLU A 327 14.16 8.95 -20.75
C GLU A 327 13.24 8.61 -21.93
N GLU A 328 13.06 7.33 -22.24
CA GLU A 328 12.17 6.90 -23.33
C GLU A 328 10.70 7.21 -23.03
N ASP A 329 10.25 6.94 -21.80
CA ASP A 329 8.88 7.22 -21.35
C ASP A 329 8.55 8.71 -21.46
N LEU A 330 9.40 9.58 -20.90
CA LEU A 330 9.23 11.03 -20.96
C LEU A 330 9.30 11.58 -22.39
N ARG A 331 10.13 10.97 -23.25
CA ARG A 331 10.25 11.36 -24.67
C ARG A 331 8.98 11.06 -25.46
N LEU A 332 8.22 10.04 -25.09
CA LEU A 332 6.99 9.63 -25.77
C LEU A 332 5.74 10.39 -25.32
N VAL A 333 5.85 11.26 -24.30
CA VAL A 333 4.72 12.05 -23.82
C VAL A 333 4.29 13.09 -24.86
N ASP A 334 3.08 12.91 -25.40
CA ASP A 334 2.40 13.93 -26.19
C ASP A 334 1.70 14.93 -25.26
N ARG A 335 2.33 16.09 -25.06
CA ARG A 335 1.79 17.16 -24.21
C ARG A 335 0.54 17.86 -24.77
N SER A 336 0.16 17.59 -26.02
CA SER A 336 -1.17 18.03 -26.51
C SER A 336 -2.31 17.18 -25.95
N VAL A 337 -2.00 15.95 -25.48
CA VAL A 337 -2.95 15.01 -24.87
C VAL A 337 -2.83 15.03 -23.34
N THR A 338 -1.60 15.00 -22.83
CA THR A 338 -1.28 15.07 -21.40
C THR A 338 -0.32 16.25 -21.14
N PRO A 339 -0.84 17.49 -21.03
CA PRO A 339 -0.01 18.68 -20.86
C PRO A 339 0.86 18.64 -19.61
N TRP A 340 0.41 17.91 -18.58
CA TRP A 340 1.09 17.79 -17.30
C TRP A 340 1.85 16.49 -17.16
N VAL A 341 3.07 16.58 -16.63
CA VAL A 341 3.93 15.43 -16.36
C VAL A 341 4.38 15.44 -14.92
N MET A 342 4.15 14.33 -14.23
CA MET A 342 4.55 14.13 -12.83
C MET A 342 5.47 12.92 -12.71
N VAL A 343 6.50 13.03 -11.88
CA VAL A 343 7.35 11.90 -11.51
C VAL A 343 7.18 11.60 -10.03
N VAL A 344 6.97 10.33 -9.69
CA VAL A 344 6.73 9.88 -8.32
C VAL A 344 7.77 8.84 -7.93
N GLY A 345 8.40 8.99 -6.76
CA GLY A 345 9.30 8.00 -6.18
C GLY A 345 9.12 7.91 -4.67
N HIS A 346 9.79 6.96 -4.01
CA HIS A 346 9.70 6.85 -2.55
C HIS A 346 10.70 7.79 -1.85
N ARG A 347 12.01 7.63 -2.07
CA ARG A 347 13.04 8.50 -1.47
C ARG A 347 13.15 9.85 -2.21
N PRO A 348 13.21 10.98 -1.49
CA PRO A 348 13.21 12.31 -2.10
C PRO A 348 14.54 12.70 -2.74
N MET A 349 14.48 13.44 -3.86
CA MET A 349 15.64 14.09 -4.47
C MET A 349 16.03 15.38 -3.75
N TYR A 350 15.08 16.07 -3.11
CA TYR A 350 15.33 17.25 -2.28
C TYR A 350 14.54 17.11 -0.98
N PHE A 351 15.23 17.13 0.16
CA PHE A 351 14.61 17.14 1.48
C PHE A 351 15.55 17.78 2.51
N THR A 352 15.00 18.13 3.67
CA THR A 352 15.75 18.42 4.89
C THR A 352 15.29 17.52 6.04
N GLY A 353 16.21 17.08 6.89
CA GLY A 353 15.91 16.19 8.01
C GLY A 353 17.05 16.14 9.01
N ILE A 354 16.76 15.87 10.28
CA ILE A 354 17.76 15.78 11.36
C ILE A 354 17.77 14.43 12.09
N LEU A 355 16.98 13.45 11.62
CA LEU A 355 16.98 12.12 12.21
C LEU A 355 18.29 11.36 11.93
N PRO A 356 18.69 10.45 12.83
CA PRO A 356 19.72 9.45 12.53
C PRO A 356 19.33 8.69 11.24
N GLY A 357 20.20 8.73 10.22
CA GLY A 357 19.92 8.20 8.88
C GLY A 357 19.79 9.27 7.78
N ALA A 358 19.51 10.52 8.14
CA ALA A 358 19.36 11.61 7.16
C ALA A 358 20.61 11.83 6.30
N ALA A 359 21.81 11.56 6.83
CA ALA A 359 23.06 11.65 6.06
C ALA A 359 23.14 10.58 4.95
N ASP A 360 22.71 9.34 5.25
CA ASP A 360 22.69 8.27 4.26
C ASP A 360 21.60 8.53 3.20
N ASP A 361 20.44 9.04 3.63
CA ASP A 361 19.35 9.45 2.73
C ASP A 361 19.76 10.63 1.84
N GLN A 362 20.57 11.57 2.35
CA GLN A 362 21.10 12.69 1.57
C GLN A 362 22.03 12.20 0.45
N GLN A 363 22.76 11.12 0.69
CA GLN A 363 23.56 10.48 -0.35
C GLN A 363 22.67 9.83 -1.42
N VAL A 364 21.60 9.13 -1.03
CA VAL A 364 20.64 8.57 -2.01
C VAL A 364 20.00 9.69 -2.83
N ALA A 365 19.60 10.78 -2.18
CA ALA A 365 19.05 11.96 -2.85
C ALA A 365 20.03 12.54 -3.87
N GLN A 366 21.33 12.57 -3.57
CA GLN A 366 22.36 12.98 -4.52
C GLN A 366 22.46 12.03 -5.72
N GLU A 367 22.51 10.72 -5.49
CA GLU A 367 22.55 9.72 -6.57
C GLU A 367 21.30 9.81 -7.48
N LEU A 368 20.12 10.06 -6.90
CA LEU A 368 18.88 10.28 -7.65
C LEU A 368 18.91 11.57 -8.47
N ARG A 369 19.42 12.68 -7.92
CA ARG A 369 19.59 13.95 -8.65
C ARG A 369 20.54 13.77 -9.83
N GLU A 370 21.72 13.18 -9.62
CA GLU A 370 22.71 12.93 -10.68
C GLU A 370 22.15 12.06 -11.81
N ALA A 371 21.31 11.07 -11.48
CA ALA A 371 20.71 10.19 -12.47
C ALA A 371 19.57 10.86 -13.25
N PHE A 372 18.63 11.49 -12.55
CA PHE A 372 17.32 11.85 -13.11
C PHE A 372 17.10 13.34 -13.31
N GLU A 373 17.63 14.22 -12.45
CA GLU A 373 17.38 15.68 -12.53
C GLU A 373 17.65 16.28 -13.93
N PRO A 374 18.72 15.87 -14.66
CA PRO A 374 18.92 16.33 -16.04
C PRO A 374 17.77 15.96 -16.99
N LEU A 375 17.21 14.75 -16.86
CA LEU A 375 16.08 14.30 -17.68
C LEU A 375 14.79 15.05 -17.31
N LEU A 376 14.55 15.23 -16.00
CA LEU A 376 13.37 15.94 -15.50
C LEU A 376 13.35 17.39 -16.01
N MET A 377 14.52 18.04 -16.05
CA MET A 377 14.66 19.37 -16.63
C MET A 377 14.47 19.36 -18.15
N LEU A 378 15.12 18.42 -18.87
CA LEU A 378 15.07 18.31 -20.34
C LEU A 378 13.64 18.12 -20.86
N TYR A 379 12.87 17.22 -20.26
CA TYR A 379 11.49 16.91 -20.64
C TYR A 379 10.44 17.76 -19.91
N LYS A 380 10.88 18.80 -19.19
CA LYS A 380 10.04 19.79 -18.50
C LYS A 380 9.05 19.21 -17.48
N VAL A 381 9.48 18.24 -16.65
CA VAL A 381 8.61 17.64 -15.63
C VAL A 381 8.10 18.70 -14.66
N ASP A 382 6.78 18.77 -14.48
CA ASP A 382 6.13 19.83 -13.73
C ASP A 382 6.33 19.66 -12.21
N VAL A 383 6.10 18.45 -11.72
CA VAL A 383 6.09 18.12 -10.30
C VAL A 383 6.78 16.79 -10.04
N VAL A 384 7.62 16.74 -9.02
CA VAL A 384 8.24 15.52 -8.50
C VAL A 384 7.73 15.26 -7.09
N LEU A 385 7.10 14.11 -6.88
CA LEU A 385 6.58 13.71 -5.58
C LEU A 385 7.44 12.62 -4.96
N ALA A 386 7.69 12.75 -3.65
CA ALA A 386 8.38 11.75 -2.86
C ALA A 386 7.75 11.56 -1.47
N GLY A 387 8.03 10.40 -0.87
CA GLY A 387 7.68 10.05 0.51
C GLY A 387 8.93 9.98 1.38
N HIS A 388 9.10 8.84 2.07
CA HIS A 388 10.23 8.47 2.95
C HIS A 388 10.41 9.36 4.19
N HIS A 389 10.65 10.66 4.01
CA HIS A 389 10.67 11.60 5.13
C HIS A 389 9.25 11.92 5.58
N HIS A 390 8.93 11.60 6.83
CA HIS A 390 7.59 11.78 7.42
C HIS A 390 7.31 13.25 7.78
N SER A 391 7.37 14.10 6.77
CA SER A 391 7.12 15.54 6.82
C SER A 391 6.56 15.97 5.48
N TYR A 392 5.85 17.09 5.46
CA TYR A 392 5.55 17.80 4.22
C TYR A 392 6.65 18.83 3.95
N GLN A 393 7.22 18.82 2.75
CA GLN A 393 8.21 19.82 2.34
C GLN A 393 7.99 20.17 0.87
N ARG A 394 8.20 21.43 0.50
CA ARG A 394 8.08 21.89 -0.88
C ARG A 394 9.22 22.83 -1.24
N THR A 395 9.86 22.59 -2.38
CA THR A 395 10.88 23.47 -2.93
C THR A 395 10.28 24.62 -3.75
N CYS A 396 11.08 25.66 -3.99
CA CYS A 396 10.94 26.48 -5.19
C CYS A 396 11.12 25.60 -6.45
N PRO A 397 10.77 26.08 -7.67
CA PRO A 397 11.29 25.49 -8.89
C PRO A 397 12.82 25.44 -8.81
N ILE A 398 13.43 24.25 -8.85
CA ILE A 398 14.83 24.07 -8.48
C ILE A 398 15.58 23.19 -9.48
N TYR A 399 16.80 23.56 -9.79
CA TYR A 399 17.71 22.80 -10.65
C TYR A 399 19.15 22.99 -10.15
N HIS A 400 19.91 21.90 -9.97
CA HIS A 400 21.27 21.90 -9.39
C HIS A 400 21.37 22.62 -8.03
N GLY A 401 20.35 22.45 -7.19
CA GLY A 401 20.32 23.04 -5.85
C GLY A 401 20.02 24.54 -5.80
N GLU A 402 19.71 25.18 -6.94
CA GLU A 402 19.40 26.61 -7.00
C GLU A 402 17.97 26.86 -7.48
N CYS A 403 17.27 27.76 -6.80
CA CYS A 403 15.94 28.21 -7.20
C CYS A 403 16.00 28.91 -8.56
N GLN A 404 15.24 28.40 -9.52
CA GLN A 404 15.11 28.93 -10.86
C GLN A 404 13.97 29.95 -10.92
N LYS A 405 14.16 31.02 -11.68
CA LYS A 405 13.13 32.03 -11.91
C LYS A 405 12.40 31.73 -13.21
N THR A 406 11.08 31.80 -13.16
CA THR A 406 10.22 31.79 -14.34
C THR A 406 10.50 33.05 -15.16
N GLY A 407 11.02 32.90 -16.39
CA GLY A 407 11.07 33.99 -17.35
C GLY A 407 9.66 34.36 -17.85
N ASP A 408 9.55 35.38 -18.70
CA ASP A 408 8.27 35.81 -19.28
C ASP A 408 7.65 34.68 -20.14
N GLY A 409 6.75 33.91 -19.53
CA GLY A 409 5.89 32.90 -20.19
C GLY A 409 6.37 31.44 -20.19
N GLY A 410 7.38 31.04 -19.41
CA GLY A 410 8.03 29.73 -19.53
C GLY A 410 8.05 28.83 -18.29
N TYR A 411 8.20 27.53 -18.48
CA TYR A 411 8.66 26.57 -17.45
C TYR A 411 9.99 27.01 -16.83
N ALA A 412 10.12 26.97 -15.49
CA ALA A 412 11.35 27.31 -14.79
C ALA A 412 12.21 26.07 -14.49
N ALA A 413 11.65 25.13 -13.73
CA ALA A 413 12.23 23.86 -13.31
C ALA A 413 11.15 23.03 -12.60
N PRO A 414 11.37 21.73 -12.33
CA PRO A 414 10.42 20.94 -11.57
C PRO A 414 10.26 21.48 -10.14
N VAL A 415 9.04 21.37 -9.60
CA VAL A 415 8.79 21.59 -8.17
C VAL A 415 8.83 20.24 -7.45
N TYR A 416 9.65 20.13 -6.41
CA TYR A 416 9.79 18.91 -5.62
C TYR A 416 8.96 19.01 -4.35
N LEU A 417 8.15 17.98 -4.08
CA LEU A 417 7.36 17.86 -2.87
C LEU A 417 7.65 16.55 -2.15
N VAL A 418 7.90 16.65 -0.85
CA VAL A 418 7.96 15.52 0.07
C VAL A 418 6.62 15.46 0.81
N THR A 419 5.96 14.30 0.81
CA THR A 419 4.67 14.06 1.48
C THR A 419 4.64 12.69 2.20
N GLY A 420 5.71 12.36 2.93
CA GLY A 420 5.79 11.09 3.68
C GLY A 420 5.01 11.10 5.01
N ASN A 421 4.35 12.20 5.37
CA ASN A 421 3.62 12.38 6.63
C ASN A 421 2.19 11.79 6.62
N GLY A 422 1.98 10.65 5.97
CA GLY A 422 0.65 10.05 5.81
C GLY A 422 0.04 9.46 7.09
N GLY A 423 0.85 9.20 8.13
CA GLY A 423 0.34 8.68 9.41
C GLY A 423 1.33 7.95 10.33
N TYR A 424 2.56 7.67 9.88
CA TYR A 424 3.63 7.23 10.78
C TYR A 424 4.25 8.42 11.55
N LEU A 425 5.03 8.15 12.60
CA LEU A 425 5.70 9.17 13.40
C LEU A 425 6.44 10.19 12.52
N ASN A 426 6.11 11.48 12.71
CA ASN A 426 6.66 12.55 11.90
C ASN A 426 8.18 12.74 12.12
N SER A 427 8.87 13.14 11.06
CA SER A 427 10.31 13.35 11.03
C SER A 427 10.64 14.84 11.23
N PRO A 428 11.47 15.21 12.21
CA PRO A 428 11.93 16.58 12.37
C PRO A 428 12.81 17.03 11.20
N ILE A 429 12.72 18.33 10.90
CA ILE A 429 13.42 19.02 9.80
C ILE A 429 14.42 20.03 10.34
N VAL A 430 15.38 20.48 9.51
CA VAL A 430 16.31 21.56 9.91
C VAL A 430 15.54 22.87 10.08
N MET A 431 15.81 23.58 11.18
CA MET A 431 15.25 24.90 11.49
C MET A 431 16.37 25.92 11.72
N PRO A 432 16.31 27.13 11.11
CA PRO A 432 15.29 27.56 10.15
C PRO A 432 15.34 26.76 8.85
N LYS A 433 14.18 26.59 8.21
CA LYS A 433 14.05 25.87 6.94
C LYS A 433 14.98 26.51 5.88
N PRO A 434 15.78 25.72 5.12
CA PRO A 434 16.63 26.24 4.06
C PRO A 434 15.87 27.09 3.04
N LYS A 435 16.57 28.00 2.35
CA LYS A 435 15.97 29.01 1.45
C LYS A 435 15.29 28.38 0.23
N GLU A 436 15.75 27.20 -0.18
CA GLU A 436 15.29 26.44 -1.34
C GLU A 436 13.91 25.81 -1.10
N PHE A 437 13.57 25.53 0.16
CA PHE A 437 12.24 25.07 0.51
C PHE A 437 11.36 26.29 0.70
N GLU A 438 10.19 26.37 0.07
CA GLU A 438 9.23 27.46 0.30
C GLU A 438 8.30 27.15 1.47
N TYR A 439 8.03 25.86 1.69
CA TYR A 439 7.17 25.39 2.78
C TYR A 439 7.74 24.12 3.42
N ALA A 440 7.56 23.98 4.73
CA ALA A 440 7.80 22.72 5.43
C ALA A 440 6.90 22.59 6.67
N ASP A 441 6.44 21.36 6.93
CA ASP A 441 5.60 20.99 8.07
C ASP A 441 5.99 19.58 8.53
N SER A 442 6.61 19.50 9.70
CA SER A 442 7.10 18.28 10.33
C SER A 442 6.25 17.85 11.53
N LEU A 443 5.11 18.51 11.76
CA LEU A 443 4.31 18.33 12.98
C LEU A 443 2.97 17.66 12.70
N HIS A 444 2.46 17.77 11.48
CA HIS A 444 1.12 17.30 11.15
C HIS A 444 1.15 16.19 10.12
N HIS A 445 0.15 15.32 10.19
CA HIS A 445 -0.15 14.41 9.10
C HIS A 445 -0.98 15.11 8.03
N GLY A 446 -0.86 14.62 6.79
CA GLY A 446 -1.58 15.18 5.67
C GLY A 446 -1.39 14.39 4.39
N TYR A 447 -1.96 14.92 3.32
CA TYR A 447 -1.90 14.34 1.98
C TYR A 447 -2.02 15.44 0.92
N LEU A 448 -1.71 15.07 -0.32
CA LEU A 448 -1.82 15.98 -1.47
C LEU A 448 -3.11 15.72 -2.24
N ARG A 449 -3.72 16.80 -2.73
CA ARG A 449 -4.75 16.75 -3.78
C ARG A 449 -4.21 17.45 -5.01
N VAL A 450 -4.19 16.74 -6.13
CA VAL A 450 -3.79 17.27 -7.44
C VAL A 450 -5.04 17.51 -8.27
N SER A 451 -5.12 18.66 -8.93
CA SER A 451 -6.20 19.00 -9.86
C SER A 451 -5.59 19.57 -11.12
N VAL A 452 -6.01 19.06 -12.28
CA VAL A 452 -5.46 19.43 -13.59
C VAL A 452 -6.57 19.84 -14.54
N ASP A 453 -6.30 20.88 -15.33
CA ASP A 453 -7.06 21.25 -16.53
C ASP A 453 -6.05 21.61 -17.65
N GLU A 454 -6.52 21.99 -18.84
CA GLU A 454 -5.63 22.30 -19.98
C GLU A 454 -4.66 23.48 -19.71
N LYS A 455 -4.96 24.34 -18.74
CA LYS A 455 -4.23 25.59 -18.44
C LYS A 455 -3.48 25.54 -17.12
N PHE A 456 -3.98 24.79 -16.14
CA PHE A 456 -3.41 24.76 -14.80
C PHE A 456 -3.27 23.36 -14.20
N LEU A 457 -2.16 23.17 -13.49
CA LEU A 457 -1.98 22.11 -12.50
C LEU A 457 -1.92 22.76 -11.13
N GLU A 458 -2.74 22.26 -10.22
CA GLU A 458 -2.81 22.71 -8.84
C GLU A 458 -2.51 21.54 -7.90
N VAL A 459 -1.55 21.72 -7.00
CA VAL A 459 -1.27 20.76 -5.91
C VAL A 459 -1.57 21.44 -4.58
N GLN A 460 -2.46 20.85 -3.81
CA GLN A 460 -2.86 21.31 -2.48
C GLN A 460 -2.33 20.35 -1.42
N TYR A 461 -1.69 20.88 -0.38
CA TYR A 461 -1.38 20.12 0.83
C TYR A 461 -2.50 20.31 1.84
N LEU A 462 -3.14 19.19 2.21
CA LEU A 462 -4.20 19.15 3.20
C LEU A 462 -3.72 18.48 4.48
N ARG A 463 -3.90 19.16 5.61
CA ARG A 463 -3.66 18.55 6.93
C ARG A 463 -4.88 17.74 7.35
N THR A 464 -4.64 16.58 7.95
CA THR A 464 -5.69 15.78 8.58
C THR A 464 -5.86 16.24 10.04
N SER A 465 -7.05 16.73 10.38
CA SER A 465 -7.39 17.01 11.78
C SER A 465 -7.85 15.73 12.49
N ARG A 466 -7.81 15.73 13.83
CA ARG A 466 -8.34 14.62 14.66
C ARG A 466 -9.83 14.34 14.42
N HIS A 467 -10.56 15.24 13.76
CA HIS A 467 -11.98 15.12 13.45
C HIS A 467 -12.26 14.84 11.95
N GLY A 468 -11.24 14.49 11.17
CA GLY A 468 -11.40 14.12 9.76
C GLY A 468 -11.65 15.29 8.79
N GLN A 469 -11.69 16.54 9.28
CA GLN A 469 -11.73 17.70 8.39
C GLN A 469 -10.34 17.94 7.80
N ALA A 470 -10.28 18.00 6.46
CA ALA A 470 -9.09 18.30 5.70
C ALA A 470 -9.10 19.78 5.27
N LYS A 471 -8.08 20.54 5.67
CA LYS A 471 -7.93 21.97 5.32
C LYS A 471 -6.66 22.16 4.52
N THR A 472 -6.73 22.98 3.47
CA THR A 472 -5.55 23.37 2.68
C THR A 472 -4.62 24.27 3.50
N HIS A 473 -3.35 23.91 3.57
CA HIS A 473 -2.32 24.64 4.32
C HIS A 473 -1.15 25.11 3.46
N ASP A 474 -0.98 24.53 2.28
CA ASP A 474 -0.08 24.99 1.25
C ASP A 474 -0.64 24.65 -0.13
N LYS A 475 -0.25 25.42 -1.15
CA LYS A 475 -0.77 25.28 -2.51
C LYS A 475 0.23 25.79 -3.52
N ILE A 476 0.40 25.03 -4.61
CA ILE A 476 1.04 25.50 -5.83
C ILE A 476 0.06 25.47 -6.99
N ARG A 477 0.20 26.42 -7.90
CA ARG A 477 -0.54 26.49 -9.15
C ARG A 477 0.44 26.79 -10.28
N LEU A 478 0.63 25.83 -11.16
CA LEU A 478 1.48 25.94 -12.34
C LEU A 478 0.61 26.25 -13.55
N ALA A 479 1.12 27.08 -14.47
CA ALA A 479 0.47 27.38 -15.74
C ALA A 479 1.09 26.52 -16.84
N ALA A 480 0.27 26.06 -17.78
CA ALA A 480 0.71 25.22 -18.88
C ALA A 480 1.81 25.93 -19.67
N HIS A 481 2.77 25.16 -20.16
CA HIS A 481 3.83 25.68 -21.01
C HIS A 481 3.24 25.90 -22.41
N ASN A 482 3.37 27.11 -22.96
CA ASN A 482 3.03 27.39 -24.36
C ASN A 482 3.94 26.63 -25.32
#